data_AF-A0AAQ4E7K7-F1
#
_entry.id   AF-A0AAQ4E7K7-F1
#
_cell.length_a   1.000
_cell.length_b   1.000
_cell.length_c   1.000
_cell.angle_alpha   90.00
_cell.angle_beta   90.00
_cell.angle_gamma   90.00
#
_symmetry.space_group_name_H-M   'P 1'
#
loop_
_entity.id
_entity.type
_entity.pdbx_description
1 polymer ?
#
loop_
_entity_poly.entity_id
_entity_poly.type
_entity_poly.pdbx_seq_one_letter_code
_entity_poly.pdbx_strand_id
1 'polypeptide(L)'
;MVDTMSYQHHRVMESENVFNITGRSGSLVALIKKEISSSTRAVLREIEFVKRQNDLILTLLKQQQVTAEEHCDEPTLPLLQMAQVDELEHRLANSDHARKHLCKMLSRIGGSTTHNTTANIMKYLFHDSVGVEFSLHGQKGKKAFNSTQLFHVIIGKYTTNL
;
A
#
# COMPACT_ATOMS: atom_id res chain seq x y z
N MET A 1 93.40 -17.33 -32.78
CA MET A 1 93.02 -16.19 -31.93
C MET A 1 91.87 -15.49 -32.62
N VAL A 2 90.64 -15.88 -32.28
CA VAL A 2 89.42 -15.41 -32.95
C VAL A 2 88.74 -14.39 -32.04
N ASP A 3 88.31 -13.33 -32.70
CA ASP A 3 87.99 -12.00 -32.23
C ASP A 3 86.79 -11.94 -31.28
N THR A 4 86.99 -11.32 -30.12
CA THR A 4 86.03 -11.15 -29.03
C THR A 4 84.98 -10.05 -29.33
N MET A 5 84.99 -9.46 -30.52
CA MET A 5 84.15 -8.31 -30.90
C MET A 5 82.74 -8.65 -31.39
N SER A 6 82.40 -9.93 -31.63
CA SER A 6 81.08 -10.29 -32.19
C SER A 6 79.98 -10.57 -31.14
N TYR A 7 80.31 -10.59 -29.85
CA TYR A 7 79.35 -10.95 -28.78
C TYR A 7 78.65 -9.77 -28.11
N GLN A 8 79.07 -8.53 -28.37
CA GLN A 8 78.46 -7.33 -27.75
C GLN A 8 77.26 -6.79 -28.55
N HIS A 9 77.14 -7.11 -29.85
CA HIS A 9 76.08 -6.54 -30.69
C HIS A 9 74.76 -7.33 -30.68
N HIS A 10 74.77 -8.60 -30.27
CA HIS A 10 73.55 -9.43 -30.25
C HIS A 10 72.76 -9.30 -28.94
N ARG A 11 73.40 -8.90 -27.83
CA ARG A 11 72.76 -8.82 -26.51
C ARG A 11 71.92 -7.55 -26.30
N VAL A 12 72.05 -6.55 -27.18
CA VAL A 12 71.30 -5.29 -27.06
C VAL A 12 69.88 -5.43 -27.64
N MET A 13 69.67 -6.31 -28.63
CA MET A 13 68.36 -6.46 -29.32
C MET A 13 67.32 -7.28 -28.54
N GLU A 14 67.72 -8.15 -27.60
CA GLU A 14 66.76 -8.95 -26.81
C GLU A 14 66.21 -8.22 -25.58
N SER A 15 66.91 -7.19 -25.09
CA SER A 15 66.48 -6.44 -23.90
C SER A 15 65.42 -5.36 -24.18
N GLU A 16 65.31 -4.89 -25.43
CA GLU A 16 64.26 -3.94 -25.82
C GLU A 16 62.90 -4.60 -26.10
N ASN A 17 62.87 -5.92 -26.38
CA ASN A 17 61.63 -6.61 -26.70
C ASN A 17 60.87 -7.11 -25.45
N VAL A 18 61.58 -7.36 -24.34
CA VAL A 18 60.97 -7.80 -23.07
C VAL A 18 60.32 -6.62 -22.32
N PHE A 19 60.82 -5.39 -22.50
CA PHE A 19 60.28 -4.20 -21.81
C PHE A 19 58.91 -3.73 -22.36
N ASN A 20 58.51 -4.18 -23.54
CA ASN A 20 57.27 -3.75 -24.21
C ASN A 20 56.05 -4.66 -23.93
N ILE A 21 56.28 -5.88 -23.43
CA ILE A 21 55.22 -6.86 -23.14
C ILE A 21 54.56 -6.56 -21.78
N THR A 22 55.35 -6.13 -20.78
CA THR A 22 54.86 -5.82 -19.43
C THR A 22 53.99 -4.56 -19.40
N GLY A 23 54.32 -3.54 -20.21
CA GLY A 23 53.51 -2.32 -20.36
C GLY A 23 52.19 -2.53 -21.10
N ARG A 24 52.16 -3.42 -22.10
CA ARG A 24 50.94 -3.81 -22.82
C ARG A 24 49.95 -4.59 -21.94
N SER A 25 50.45 -5.49 -21.09
CA SER A 25 49.61 -6.23 -20.14
C SER A 25 48.97 -5.30 -19.08
N GLY A 26 49.71 -4.30 -18.57
CA GLY A 26 49.15 -3.28 -17.67
C GLY A 26 48.07 -2.42 -18.35
N SER A 27 48.26 -2.09 -19.63
CA SER A 27 47.30 -1.36 -20.46
C SER A 27 46.00 -2.14 -20.71
N LEU A 28 46.09 -3.44 -21.03
CA LEU A 28 44.91 -4.30 -21.18
C LEU A 28 44.12 -4.46 -19.89
N VAL A 29 44.80 -4.63 -18.76
CA VAL A 29 44.14 -4.69 -17.44
C VAL A 29 43.44 -3.37 -17.12
N ALA A 30 44.04 -2.23 -17.45
CA ALA A 30 43.43 -0.91 -17.26
C ALA A 30 42.18 -0.71 -18.13
N LEU A 31 42.21 -1.16 -19.39
CA LEU A 31 41.07 -1.12 -20.30
C LEU A 31 39.91 -2.00 -19.81
N ILE A 32 40.20 -3.24 -19.40
CA ILE A 32 39.20 -4.16 -18.83
C ILE A 32 38.58 -3.56 -17.56
N LYS A 33 39.39 -3.00 -16.66
CA LYS A 33 38.89 -2.32 -15.45
C LYS A 33 37.98 -1.14 -15.77
N LYS A 34 38.32 -0.34 -16.79
CA LYS A 34 37.52 0.79 -17.24
C LYS A 34 36.17 0.33 -17.81
N GLU A 35 36.18 -0.73 -18.62
CA GLU A 35 34.96 -1.30 -19.20
C GLU A 35 34.03 -1.89 -18.14
N ILE A 36 34.57 -2.71 -17.22
CA ILE A 36 33.83 -3.23 -16.09
C ILE A 36 33.24 -2.10 -15.24
N SER A 37 34.03 -1.05 -14.97
CA SER A 37 33.54 0.11 -14.21
C SER A 37 32.44 0.88 -14.96
N SER A 38 32.49 0.92 -16.28
CA SER A 38 31.44 1.49 -17.13
C SER A 38 30.15 0.68 -17.03
N SER A 39 30.24 -0.62 -17.25
CA SER A 39 29.11 -1.56 -17.19
C SER A 39 28.48 -1.62 -15.80
N THR A 40 29.29 -1.67 -14.73
CA THR A 40 28.79 -1.64 -13.35
C THR A 40 28.02 -0.35 -13.06
N ARG A 41 28.51 0.80 -13.54
CA ARG A 41 27.78 2.08 -13.38
C ARG A 41 26.47 2.10 -14.16
N ALA A 42 26.44 1.53 -15.36
CA ALA A 42 25.22 1.43 -16.16
C ALA A 42 24.16 0.58 -15.43
N VAL A 43 24.54 -0.60 -14.95
CA VAL A 43 23.64 -1.49 -14.20
C VAL A 43 23.15 -0.84 -12.91
N LEU A 44 24.02 -0.14 -12.16
CA LEU A 44 23.62 0.55 -10.94
C LEU A 44 22.56 1.64 -11.19
N ARG A 45 22.67 2.38 -12.31
CA ARG A 45 21.67 3.37 -12.69
C ARG A 45 20.31 2.75 -12.99
N GLU A 46 20.31 1.62 -13.71
CA GLU A 46 19.08 0.89 -14.01
C GLU A 46 18.42 0.36 -12.74
N ILE A 47 19.19 -0.20 -11.81
CA ILE A 47 18.68 -0.66 -10.51
C ILE A 47 18.09 0.50 -9.70
N GLU A 48 18.77 1.65 -9.66
CA GLU A 48 18.26 2.83 -8.96
C GLU A 48 16.98 3.38 -9.61
N PHE A 49 16.89 3.31 -10.93
CA PHE A 49 15.70 3.70 -11.67
C PHE A 49 14.53 2.77 -11.37
N VAL A 50 14.72 1.46 -11.47
CA VAL A 50 13.70 0.44 -11.16
C VAL A 50 13.25 0.55 -9.70
N LYS A 51 14.18 0.78 -8.77
CA LYS A 51 13.84 1.00 -7.36
C LYS A 51 12.92 2.21 -7.19
N ARG A 52 13.24 3.34 -7.81
CA ARG A 52 12.39 4.55 -7.78
C ARG A 52 11.02 4.30 -8.39
N GLN A 53 10.94 3.56 -9.49
CA GLN A 53 9.66 3.16 -10.08
C GLN A 53 8.85 2.29 -9.13
N ASN A 54 9.47 1.31 -8.47
CA ASN A 54 8.80 0.46 -7.49
C ASN A 54 8.29 1.25 -6.29
N ASP A 55 9.09 2.18 -5.76
CA ASP A 55 8.69 3.05 -4.64
C ASP A 55 7.48 3.92 -5.02
N LEU A 56 7.45 4.43 -6.26
CA LEU A 56 6.32 5.19 -6.79
C LEU A 56 5.08 4.30 -6.95
N ILE A 57 5.22 3.11 -7.53
CA ILE A 57 4.12 2.15 -7.69
C ILE A 57 3.53 1.79 -6.32
N LEU A 58 4.37 1.49 -5.32
CA LEU A 58 3.92 1.20 -3.96
C LEU A 58 3.18 2.39 -3.34
N THR A 59 3.65 3.61 -3.58
CA THR A 59 2.99 4.83 -3.12
C THR A 59 1.63 5.01 -3.78
N LEU A 60 1.55 4.82 -5.09
CA LEU A 60 0.30 4.89 -5.85
C LEU A 60 -0.68 3.79 -5.43
N LEU A 61 -0.23 2.55 -5.24
CA LEU A 61 -1.09 1.46 -4.78
C LEU A 61 -1.62 1.69 -3.36
N LYS A 62 -0.81 2.26 -2.46
CA LYS A 62 -1.29 2.67 -1.13
C LYS A 62 -2.33 3.78 -1.21
N GLN A 63 -2.12 4.78 -2.07
CA GLN A 63 -3.12 5.83 -2.33
C GLN A 63 -4.37 5.26 -3.02
N GLN A 64 -4.21 4.25 -3.86
CA GLN A 64 -5.31 3.57 -4.52
C GLN A 64 -6.06 2.65 -3.56
N GLN A 65 -5.46 2.08 -2.52
CA GLN A 65 -6.24 1.47 -1.43
C GLN A 65 -7.03 2.51 -0.61
N VAL A 66 -6.61 3.78 -0.63
CA VAL A 66 -7.37 4.88 -0.02
C VAL A 66 -8.49 5.40 -0.95
N THR A 67 -8.39 5.19 -2.27
CA THR A 67 -9.33 5.74 -3.28
C THR A 67 -10.11 4.70 -4.08
N ALA A 68 -9.72 3.43 -4.04
CA ALA A 68 -10.57 2.29 -4.32
C ALA A 68 -11.53 2.20 -3.15
N GLU A 69 -12.50 3.10 -3.16
CA GLU A 69 -13.82 2.78 -2.64
C GLU A 69 -14.16 1.45 -3.31
N GLU A 70 -13.98 0.34 -2.57
CA GLU A 70 -14.68 -0.90 -2.88
C GLU A 70 -16.09 -0.46 -3.23
N HIS A 71 -16.62 -0.89 -4.37
CA HIS A 71 -18.04 -0.77 -4.65
C HIS A 71 -18.75 -1.50 -3.50
N CYS A 72 -18.97 -0.76 -2.42
CA CYS A 72 -19.61 -1.24 -1.24
C CYS A 72 -21.06 -1.17 -1.68
N ASP A 73 -21.60 -2.31 -2.09
CA ASP A 73 -23.02 -2.44 -2.39
C ASP A 73 -23.77 -1.71 -1.27
N GLU A 74 -24.41 -0.61 -1.65
CA GLU A 74 -25.00 0.30 -0.69
C GLU A 74 -26.03 -0.49 0.10
N PRO A 75 -25.98 -0.48 1.45
CA PRO A 75 -26.99 -1.18 2.22
C PRO A 75 -28.37 -0.69 1.79
N THR A 76 -29.23 -1.61 1.36
CA THR A 76 -30.63 -1.27 1.09
C THR A 76 -31.30 -0.92 2.42
N LEU A 77 -31.49 0.38 2.63
CA LEU A 77 -32.14 0.96 3.80
C LEU A 77 -33.51 1.53 3.41
N PRO A 78 -34.53 1.45 4.27
CA PRO A 78 -34.51 0.86 5.61
C PRO A 78 -34.49 -0.68 5.59
N LEU A 79 -33.95 -1.28 6.66
CA LEU A 79 -33.95 -2.73 6.87
C LEU A 79 -35.37 -3.18 7.22
N LEU A 80 -35.90 -4.11 6.43
CA LEU A 80 -37.28 -4.60 6.47
C LEU A 80 -37.40 -5.92 7.25
N GLN A 81 -36.32 -6.69 7.33
CA GLN A 81 -36.29 -8.01 7.96
C GLN A 81 -35.03 -8.19 8.83
N MET A 82 -35.16 -9.01 9.87
CA MET A 82 -34.05 -9.32 10.78
C MET A 82 -32.84 -9.97 10.06
N ALA A 83 -33.08 -10.76 9.01
CA ALA A 83 -32.00 -11.34 8.21
C ALA A 83 -31.10 -10.27 7.56
N GLN A 84 -31.67 -9.15 7.12
CA GLN A 84 -30.91 -8.03 6.57
C GLN A 84 -30.10 -7.31 7.65
N VAL A 85 -30.60 -7.29 8.89
CA VAL A 85 -29.85 -6.77 10.04
C VAL A 85 -28.64 -7.66 10.31
N ASP A 86 -28.84 -8.98 10.38
CA ASP A 86 -27.77 -9.93 10.65
C ASP A 86 -26.68 -9.89 9.54
N GLU A 87 -27.07 -9.74 8.28
CA GLU A 87 -26.16 -9.55 7.15
C GLU A 87 -25.37 -8.24 7.27
N LEU A 88 -26.05 -7.14 7.58
CA LEU A 88 -25.39 -5.84 7.75
C LEU A 88 -24.43 -5.87 8.94
N GLU A 89 -24.82 -6.46 10.07
CA GLU A 89 -23.97 -6.63 11.25
C GLU A 89 -22.71 -7.44 10.92
N HIS A 90 -22.85 -8.55 10.19
CA HIS A 90 -21.73 -9.35 9.72
C HIS A 90 -20.80 -8.52 8.81
N ARG A 91 -21.36 -7.72 7.89
CA ARG A 91 -20.55 -6.86 7.01
C ARG A 91 -19.81 -5.78 7.80
N LEU A 92 -20.47 -5.12 8.75
CA LEU A 92 -19.87 -4.08 9.59
C LEU A 92 -18.77 -4.63 10.53
N ALA A 93 -18.92 -5.87 10.99
CA ALA A 93 -17.89 -6.54 11.80
C ALA A 93 -16.60 -6.79 10.99
N ASN A 94 -16.73 -7.14 9.71
CA ASN A 94 -15.61 -7.60 8.88
C ASN A 94 -15.00 -6.52 7.97
N SER A 95 -15.64 -5.35 7.81
CA SER A 95 -15.17 -4.30 6.90
C SER A 95 -15.14 -2.90 7.54
N ASP A 96 -13.94 -2.39 7.76
CA ASP A 96 -13.67 -1.00 8.14
C ASP A 96 -14.22 -0.01 7.10
N HIS A 97 -14.12 -0.37 5.83
CA HIS A 97 -14.66 0.43 4.72
C HIS A 97 -16.17 0.56 4.84
N ALA A 98 -16.89 -0.55 5.07
CA ALA A 98 -18.34 -0.54 5.27
C ALA A 98 -18.76 0.33 6.47
N ARG A 99 -18.01 0.28 7.59
CA ARG A 99 -18.27 1.14 8.76
C ARG A 99 -18.08 2.62 8.43
N LYS A 100 -16.99 3.00 7.76
CA LYS A 100 -16.72 4.38 7.34
C LYS A 100 -17.76 4.89 6.34
N HIS A 101 -18.13 4.05 5.38
CA HIS A 101 -19.13 4.37 4.38
C HIS A 101 -20.50 4.63 5.02
N LEU A 102 -20.97 3.72 5.89
CA LEU A 102 -22.23 3.91 6.60
C LEU A 102 -22.20 5.14 7.50
N CYS A 103 -21.09 5.39 8.20
CA CYS A 103 -20.92 6.62 9.00
C CYS A 103 -21.06 7.88 8.13
N LYS A 104 -20.45 7.90 6.94
CA LYS A 104 -20.56 9.00 5.94
C LYS A 104 -21.98 9.15 5.39
N MET A 105 -22.74 8.06 5.22
CA MET A 105 -24.16 8.14 4.84
C MET A 105 -24.98 8.77 5.98
N LEU A 106 -24.81 8.28 7.21
CA LEU A 106 -25.56 8.74 8.38
C LEU A 106 -25.19 10.17 8.79
N SER A 107 -24.00 10.67 8.46
CA SER A 107 -23.60 12.05 8.74
C SER A 107 -24.40 13.08 7.93
N ARG A 108 -25.00 12.68 6.81
CA ARG A 108 -25.90 13.51 5.99
C ARG A 108 -27.28 13.70 6.63
N ILE A 109 -27.62 12.87 7.62
CA ILE A 109 -28.89 12.94 8.34
C ILE A 109 -28.76 13.95 9.47
N GLY A 110 -29.46 15.09 9.31
CA GLY A 110 -29.47 16.17 10.29
C GLY A 110 -30.65 16.13 11.27
N GLY A 111 -30.66 17.10 12.17
CA GLY A 111 -31.72 17.36 13.13
C GLY A 111 -31.36 18.58 13.99
N SER A 112 -32.37 19.26 14.54
CA SER A 112 -32.16 20.44 15.39
C SER A 112 -31.53 20.12 16.75
N THR A 113 -31.60 18.86 17.17
CA THR A 113 -31.03 18.35 18.42
C THR A 113 -30.42 16.97 18.18
N THR A 114 -29.55 16.52 19.10
CA THR A 114 -29.00 15.15 19.08
C THR A 114 -30.11 14.11 19.11
N HIS A 115 -31.16 14.35 19.92
CA HIS A 115 -32.34 13.48 19.97
C HIS A 115 -33.01 13.35 18.60
N ASN A 116 -33.29 14.48 17.94
CA ASN A 116 -33.96 14.48 16.63
C ASN A 116 -33.09 13.84 15.55
N THR A 117 -31.78 14.11 15.60
CA THR A 117 -30.82 13.49 14.67
C THR A 117 -30.78 11.98 14.84
N THR A 118 -30.68 11.48 16.07
CA THR A 118 -30.72 10.04 16.36
C THR A 118 -32.05 9.42 15.95
N ALA A 119 -33.18 10.07 16.21
CA ALA A 119 -34.49 9.58 15.76
C ALA A 119 -34.59 9.48 14.24
N ASN A 120 -34.08 10.47 13.50
CA ASN A 120 -34.04 10.45 12.04
C ASN A 120 -33.12 9.35 11.50
N ILE A 121 -31.96 9.14 12.13
CA ILE A 121 -31.05 8.03 11.80
C ILE A 121 -31.76 6.68 12.00
N MET A 122 -32.45 6.48 13.11
CA MET A 122 -33.14 5.22 13.39
C MET A 122 -34.26 4.95 12.38
N LYS A 123 -35.03 5.98 12.00
CA LYS A 123 -36.07 5.89 10.95
C LYS A 123 -35.52 5.59 9.57
N TYR A 124 -34.30 6.07 9.29
CA TYR A 124 -33.61 5.78 8.05
C TYR A 124 -33.08 4.34 8.02
N LEU A 125 -32.58 3.85 9.16
CA LEU A 125 -31.97 2.52 9.26
C LEU A 125 -33.00 1.38 9.28
N PHE A 126 -34.11 1.53 10.00
CA PHE A 126 -35.04 0.44 10.27
C PHE A 126 -36.45 0.75 9.81
N HIS A 127 -37.10 -0.24 9.22
CA HIS A 127 -38.54 -0.28 9.16
C HIS A 127 -39.09 -0.58 10.56
N ASP A 128 -40.30 -0.09 10.86
CA ASP A 128 -40.92 -0.24 12.20
C ASP A 128 -40.97 -1.69 12.66
N SER A 129 -41.24 -2.64 11.76
CA SER A 129 -41.26 -4.09 12.04
C SER A 129 -39.93 -4.65 12.54
N VAL A 130 -38.81 -4.03 12.17
CA VAL A 130 -37.47 -4.39 12.66
C VAL A 130 -37.12 -3.59 13.90
N GLY A 131 -37.41 -2.28 13.90
CA GLY A 131 -37.09 -1.40 15.02
C GLY A 131 -37.73 -1.84 16.34
N VAL A 132 -38.92 -2.44 16.29
CA VAL A 132 -39.61 -2.96 17.49
C VAL A 132 -38.90 -4.15 18.15
N GLU A 133 -38.06 -4.89 17.42
CA GLU A 133 -37.29 -6.03 17.94
C GLU A 133 -36.11 -5.61 18.81
N PHE A 134 -35.78 -4.32 18.81
CA PHE A 134 -34.66 -3.78 19.56
C PHE A 134 -35.09 -2.90 20.74
N SER A 135 -34.25 -2.87 21.75
CA SER A 135 -34.21 -1.81 22.75
C SER A 135 -32.76 -1.53 23.11
N LEU A 136 -32.48 -0.34 23.64
CA LEU A 136 -31.11 0.06 23.91
C LEU A 136 -30.34 -0.97 24.75
N HIS A 137 -30.99 -1.56 25.77
CA HIS A 137 -30.39 -2.52 26.71
C HIS A 137 -31.01 -3.93 26.65
N GLY A 138 -31.81 -4.26 25.63
CA GLY A 138 -32.43 -5.59 25.51
C GLY A 138 -33.57 -5.88 26.51
N GLN A 139 -34.33 -4.86 26.91
CA GLN A 139 -35.44 -5.00 27.84
C GLN A 139 -36.65 -5.67 27.19
N LYS A 140 -37.47 -6.36 28.01
CA LYS A 140 -38.72 -7.01 27.59
C LYS A 140 -38.53 -8.08 26.50
N GLY A 141 -37.43 -8.83 26.54
CA GLY A 141 -37.13 -9.89 25.59
C GLY A 141 -36.66 -9.41 24.21
N LYS A 142 -36.41 -8.10 24.05
CA LYS A 142 -35.89 -7.51 22.82
C LYS A 142 -34.38 -7.68 22.71
N LYS A 143 -33.83 -7.58 21.50
CA LYS A 143 -32.38 -7.54 21.27
C LYS A 143 -31.78 -6.24 21.82
N ALA A 144 -30.59 -6.33 22.40
CA ALA A 144 -29.85 -5.18 22.89
C ALA A 144 -29.20 -4.44 21.72
N PHE A 145 -29.58 -3.17 21.50
CA PHE A 145 -29.03 -2.38 20.40
C PHE A 145 -27.62 -1.89 20.71
N ASN A 146 -27.31 -1.58 21.96
CA ASN A 146 -25.99 -1.08 22.37
C ASN A 146 -24.81 -2.05 22.14
N SER A 147 -25.10 -3.34 21.90
CA SER A 147 -24.11 -4.36 21.56
C SER A 147 -23.93 -4.59 20.05
N THR A 148 -24.65 -3.85 19.21
CA THR A 148 -24.59 -3.99 17.75
C THR A 148 -23.48 -3.16 17.13
N GLN A 149 -22.95 -3.60 16.00
CA GLN A 149 -22.03 -2.82 15.18
C GLN A 149 -22.69 -1.54 14.67
N LEU A 150 -23.97 -1.59 14.32
CA LEU A 150 -24.77 -0.41 13.98
C LEU A 150 -24.72 0.67 15.06
N PHE A 151 -24.89 0.29 16.33
CA PHE A 151 -24.79 1.24 17.44
C PHE A 151 -23.41 1.90 17.50
N HIS A 152 -22.34 1.11 17.36
CA HIS A 152 -20.97 1.65 17.35
C HIS A 152 -20.72 2.61 16.18
N VAL A 153 -21.26 2.33 15.00
CA VAL A 153 -21.20 3.24 13.84
C VAL A 153 -21.93 4.56 14.13
N ILE A 154 -23.14 4.50 14.72
CA ILE A 154 -23.93 5.69 15.07
C ILE A 154 -23.21 6.54 16.13
N ILE A 155 -22.63 5.91 17.14
CA ILE A 155 -21.86 6.62 18.18
C ILE A 155 -20.57 7.21 17.58
N GLY A 156 -19.91 6.50 16.66
CA GLY A 156 -18.74 6.99 15.93
C GLY A 156 -18.96 8.34 15.27
N LYS A 157 -20.17 8.61 14.74
CA LYS A 157 -20.56 9.93 14.20
C LYS A 157 -20.39 11.08 15.20
N TYR A 158 -20.54 10.82 16.49
CA TYR A 158 -20.47 11.84 17.55
C TYR A 158 -19.13 11.87 18.28
N THR A 159 -18.26 10.88 18.08
CA THR A 159 -17.08 10.66 18.92
C THR A 159 -15.75 10.93 18.21
N THR A 160 -15.71 11.05 16.87
CA THR A 160 -14.44 11.22 16.15
C THR A 160 -14.53 12.22 14.99
N ASN A 161 -13.64 13.23 15.02
CA ASN A 161 -13.15 13.91 13.81
C ASN A 161 -12.53 12.84 12.90
N LEU A 162 -13.06 12.68 11.68
CA LEU A 162 -12.52 11.80 10.65
C LEU A 162 -11.07 12.18 10.28
#